data_AF-A0A966YS37-F1
#
_entry.id   AF-A0A966YS37-F1
#
_cell.length_a   1.000
_cell.length_b   1.000
_cell.length_c   1.000
_cell.angle_alpha   90.00
_cell.angle_beta   90.00
_cell.angle_gamma   90.00
#
_symmetry.space_group_name_H-M   'P 1'
#
loop_
_entity.id
_entity.type
_entity.pdbx_description
1 polymer ?
#
loop_
_entity_poly.entity_id
_entity_poly.type
_entity_poly.pdbx_seq_one_letter_code
_entity_poly.pdbx_strand_id
1 'polypeptide(L)' 'VDLRAPIVIRLDGTNAEEGRQILADAGIPESKLRSEPTMLDAARAAVALAKN' A
#
# COMPACT_ATOMS: atom_id res chain seq x y z
N VAL A 1 -12.66 -6.46 11.49
CA VAL A 1 -12.34 -5.02 11.64
C VAL A 1 -12.67 -4.37 10.30
N ASP A 2 -13.39 -3.24 10.29
CA ASP A 2 -13.75 -2.57 9.03
C ASP A 2 -12.82 -1.38 8.77
N LEU A 3 -12.30 -1.29 7.54
CA LEU A 3 -11.37 -0.24 7.15
C LEU A 3 -12.16 0.94 6.60
N ARG A 4 -12.13 2.07 7.31
CA ARG A 4 -12.87 3.29 6.96
C ARG A 4 -12.22 4.14 5.87
N ALA A 5 -10.99 3.80 5.47
CA ALA A 5 -10.21 4.53 4.48
C ALA A 5 -9.23 3.58 3.76
N PRO A 6 -8.86 3.87 2.50
CA PRO A 6 -7.82 3.14 1.81
C PRO A 6 -6.44 3.38 2.45
N ILE A 7 -5.56 2.37 2.38
CA ILE A 7 -4.21 2.40 2.95
C ILE A 7 -3.18 2.36 1.82
N VAL A 8 -2.16 3.23 1.90
CA VAL A 8 -0.95 3.14 1.07
C VAL A 8 0.23 2.76 1.95
N ILE A 9 0.93 1.70 1.60
CA ILE A 9 2.06 1.15 2.37
C ILE A 9 3.33 1.25 1.53
N ARG A 10 4.43 1.69 2.15
CA ARG A 10 5.77 1.62 1.59
C ARG A 10 6.66 0.84 2.54
N LEU A 11 7.11 -0.34 2.11
CA LEU A 11 8.03 -1.19 2.86
C LEU A 11 9.45 -1.06 2.31
N ASP A 12 10.40 -0.78 3.19
CA ASP A 12 11.83 -0.66 2.89
C ASP A 12 12.67 -1.11 4.10
N GLY A 13 13.88 -1.60 3.83
CA GLY A 13 14.75 -2.24 4.81
C GLY A 13 14.78 -3.77 4.70
N THR A 14 15.13 -4.44 5.80
CA THR A 14 15.25 -5.91 5.84
C THR A 14 13.93 -6.58 5.49
N ASN A 15 13.97 -7.57 4.61
CA ASN A 15 12.80 -8.37 4.16
C ASN A 15 11.67 -7.54 3.51
N ALA A 16 11.97 -6.35 2.99
CA ALA A 16 10.95 -5.53 2.33
C ALA A 16 10.30 -6.22 1.12
N GLU A 17 11.06 -7.03 0.38
CA GLU A 17 10.54 -7.81 -0.75
C GLU A 17 9.56 -8.88 -0.29
N GLU A 18 9.94 -9.69 0.69
CA GLU A 18 9.07 -10.70 1.30
C GLU A 18 7.81 -10.06 1.88
N GLY A 19 7.94 -8.93 2.59
CA GLY A 19 6.79 -8.18 3.12
C GLY A 19 5.83 -7.70 2.02
N ARG A 20 6.35 -7.24 0.87
CA ARG A 20 5.51 -6.88 -0.28
C ARG A 20 4.81 -8.09 -0.88
N GLN A 21 5.49 -9.23 -0.96
CA GLN A 21 4.89 -10.47 -1.46
C GLN A 21 3.77 -10.95 -0.54
N ILE A 22 3.96 -10.94 0.78
CA ILE A 22 2.92 -11.27 1.76
C ILE A 22 1.67 -10.40 1.57
N LEU A 23 1.85 -9.10 1.31
CA LEU A 23 0.73 -8.19 1.06
C LEU A 23 0.02 -8.49 -0.26
N ALA A 24 0.74 -8.87 -1.31
CA ALA A 24 0.17 -9.27 -2.59
C ALA A 24 -0.64 -10.58 -2.46
N ASP A 25 -0.09 -11.55 -1.74
CA ASP A 25 -0.69 -12.87 -1.53
C ASP A 25 -1.92 -12.82 -0.60
N ALA A 26 -2.05 -11.78 0.22
CA ALA A 26 -3.20 -11.57 1.09
C ALA A 26 -4.51 -11.32 0.31
N GLY A 27 -4.44 -11.07 -1.01
CA GLY A 27 -5.62 -10.91 -1.88
C GLY A 27 -6.49 -9.69 -1.53
N ILE A 28 -5.90 -8.69 -0.86
CA ILE A 28 -6.60 -7.45 -0.52
C ILE A 28 -6.72 -6.61 -1.80
N PRO A 29 -7.93 -6.13 -2.17
CA PRO A 29 -8.08 -5.28 -3.36
C PRO A 29 -7.22 -4.01 -3.29
N GLU A 30 -6.64 -3.60 -4.41
CA GLU A 30 -5.83 -2.37 -4.49
C GLU A 30 -6.60 -1.10 -4.09
N SER A 31 -7.93 -1.12 -4.24
CA SER A 31 -8.80 -0.02 -3.78
C SER A 31 -8.85 0.13 -2.26
N LYS A 32 -8.43 -0.88 -1.51
CA LYS A 32 -8.36 -0.87 -0.04
C LYS A 32 -6.94 -0.80 0.48
N LEU A 33 -6.00 -1.48 -0.17
CA LEU A 33 -4.60 -1.51 0.23
C LEU A 33 -3.71 -1.50 -1.01
N ARG A 34 -2.82 -0.52 -1.07
CA ARG A 34 -1.85 -0.37 -2.16
C ARG A 34 -0.44 -0.36 -1.60
N SER A 35 0.46 -1.11 -2.21
CA SER A 35 1.88 -1.14 -1.87
C SER A 35 2.67 -0.36 -2.93
N GLU A 36 3.54 0.54 -2.50
CA GLU A 36 4.38 1.35 -3.39
C GLU A 36 5.88 1.18 -3.04
N PRO A 37 6.77 1.09 -4.03
CA PRO A 37 8.18 0.79 -3.80
C PRO A 37 8.98 2.00 -3.28
N THR A 38 8.54 3.22 -3.60
CA THR A 38 9.22 4.46 -3.19
C THR A 38 8.32 5.37 -2.35
N MET A 39 8.93 6.24 -1.56
CA MET A 39 8.19 7.20 -0.73
C MET A 39 7.43 8.24 -1.57
N LEU A 40 8.00 8.66 -2.70
CA LEU A 40 7.35 9.61 -3.60
C LEU A 40 6.14 9.00 -4.28
N ASP A 41 6.22 7.74 -4.72
CA ASP A 41 5.10 7.05 -5.35
C ASP A 41 3.98 6.78 -4.33
N ALA A 42 4.35 6.38 -3.11
CA ALA A 42 3.40 6.23 -2.00
C ALA A 42 2.64 7.54 -1.70
N ALA A 43 3.37 8.67 -1.62
CA ALA A 43 2.76 9.97 -1.37
C ALA A 43 1.80 10.39 -2.50
N ARG A 44 2.19 10.20 -3.77
CA ARG A 44 1.34 10.51 -4.93
C ARG A 44 0.08 9.65 -4.93
N ALA A 45 0.21 8.35 -4.67
CA ALA A 45 -0.93 7.43 -4.60
C ALA A 45 -1.89 7.81 -3.47
N ALA A 46 -1.38 8.14 -2.29
CA ALA A 46 -2.19 8.58 -1.16
C ALA A 46 -2.99 9.85 -1.47
N VAL A 47 -2.35 10.84 -2.12
CA VAL A 47 -3.02 12.07 -2.55
C VAL A 47 -4.07 11.79 -3.62
N ALA A 48 -3.79 10.91 -4.58
CA ALA A 48 -4.75 10.55 -5.61
C ALA A 48 -6.00 9.87 -5.03
N LEU A 49 -5.82 8.99 -4.04
CA LEU A 49 -6.92 8.32 -3.34
C LEU A 49 -7.77 9.29 -2.51
N ALA A 50 -7.17 10.32 -1.93
CA ALA A 50 -7.87 11.31 -1.12
C ALA A 50 -8.68 12.35 -1.93
N LYS A 51 -8.43 12.46 -3.24
CA LYS A 51 -9.14 13.38 -4.13
C LYS A 51 -10.41 12.78 -4.74
N ASN A 52 -10.64 11.49 -4.54
CA ASN A 52 -11.87 10.78 -4.91
C ASN A 52 -12.85 10.77 -3.72
#